data_AF-A0A398C0Q2-F1
#
_entry.id   AF-A0A398C0Q2-F1
#
_cell.length_a   1.000
_cell.length_b   1.000
_cell.length_c   1.000
_cell.angle_alpha   90.00
_cell.angle_beta   90.00
_cell.angle_gamma   90.00
#
_symmetry.space_group_name_H-M   'P 1'
#
loop_
_entity.id
_entity.type
_entity.pdbx_description
1 polymer ?
#
loop_
_entity_poly.entity_id
_entity_poly.type
_entity_poly.pdbx_seq_one_letter_code
_entity_poly.pdbx_strand_id
1 'polypeptide(L)'
;MTEDKDADAQLVHGKVKWFDPAKGFGFIVGEEGGADILLHANVLRNYGQSTVADGTGISVLVQNTQRGVQAVEVVKIEPPGSTSFPVVEGQASATAEEIAARPLEPARVKWFDKGKGFGFANVFGRSEDVFIHIEVLRQSGFADLAAGEAVCLRIIEGKRGRMAVQVVSWEAAVRGEKS
;
A
#
# COMPACT_ATOMS: atom_id res chain seq x y z
N MET A 1 -4.54 37.14 -9.94
CA MET A 1 -3.60 37.26 -8.81
C MET A 1 -3.92 36.11 -7.87
N THR A 2 -3.34 34.95 -8.17
CA THR A 2 -3.41 33.74 -7.34
C THR A 2 -1.97 33.33 -7.23
N GLU A 3 -1.39 33.63 -6.07
CA GLU A 3 0.01 33.44 -5.74
C GLU A 3 0.41 31.97 -5.95
N ASP A 4 1.42 31.76 -6.80
CA ASP A 4 2.28 30.59 -6.77
C ASP A 4 2.82 30.42 -5.35
N LYS A 5 2.28 29.44 -4.64
CA LYS A 5 2.96 28.84 -3.49
C LYS A 5 3.63 27.56 -3.95
N ASP A 6 4.58 27.67 -4.87
CA ASP A 6 5.68 26.71 -4.99
C ASP A 6 6.56 26.87 -3.74
N ALA A 7 6.04 26.35 -2.64
CA ALA A 7 6.65 26.47 -1.33
C ALA A 7 7.69 25.37 -1.16
N ASP A 8 8.88 25.59 -1.73
CA ASP A 8 10.16 24.95 -1.39
C ASP A 8 10.06 23.45 -1.04
N ALA A 9 9.32 22.71 -1.88
CA ALA A 9 9.06 21.30 -1.67
C ALA A 9 10.28 20.49 -2.17
N GLN A 10 11.04 19.92 -1.25
CA GLN A 10 12.22 19.13 -1.57
C GLN A 10 11.84 17.66 -1.76
N LEU A 11 12.26 17.03 -2.85
CA LEU A 11 12.12 15.59 -3.01
C LEU A 11 13.11 14.87 -2.08
N VAL A 12 12.59 14.01 -1.21
CA VAL A 12 13.37 13.21 -0.27
C VAL A 12 13.03 11.73 -0.43
N HIS A 13 14.08 10.92 -0.55
CA HIS A 13 14.00 9.47 -0.52
C HIS A 13 14.27 8.97 0.90
N GLY A 14 13.48 8.01 1.35
CA GLY A 14 13.55 7.51 2.71
C GLY A 14 12.87 6.16 2.89
N LYS A 15 12.79 5.73 4.15
CA LYS A 15 12.06 4.53 4.56
C LYS A 15 11.02 4.87 5.60
N VAL A 16 9.87 4.23 5.52
CA VAL A 16 8.83 4.36 6.55
C VAL A 16 9.33 3.75 7.85
N LYS A 17 9.50 4.58 8.87
CA LYS A 17 9.88 4.13 10.23
C LYS A 17 8.72 3.39 10.88
N TRP A 18 7.54 4.00 10.81
CA TRP A 18 6.27 3.43 11.24
C TRP A 18 5.12 4.30 10.73
N PHE A 19 3.95 3.71 10.61
CA PHE A 19 2.71 4.43 10.32
C PHE A 19 1.57 3.82 11.14
N ASP A 20 0.81 4.69 11.81
CA ASP A 20 -0.36 4.29 12.59
C ASP A 20 -1.62 4.73 11.85
N PRO A 21 -2.36 3.80 11.22
CA PRO A 21 -3.57 4.14 10.48
C PRO A 21 -4.72 4.60 11.39
N ALA A 22 -4.75 4.17 12.67
CA ALA A 22 -5.79 4.58 13.61
C ALA A 22 -5.57 6.02 14.07
N LYS A 23 -4.32 6.43 14.28
CA LYS A 23 -3.97 7.84 14.58
C LYS A 23 -3.92 8.73 13.33
N GLY A 24 -3.74 8.13 12.16
CA GLY A 24 -3.70 8.84 10.88
C GLY A 24 -2.38 9.57 10.60
N PHE A 25 -1.29 9.16 11.24
CA PHE A 25 0.04 9.70 10.97
C PHE A 25 1.16 8.68 11.22
N GLY A 26 2.33 8.96 10.66
CA GLY A 26 3.55 8.17 10.82
C GLY A 26 4.79 9.01 10.55
N PHE A 27 5.94 8.36 10.49
CA PHE A 27 7.21 9.03 10.22
C PHE A 27 8.05 8.26 9.20
N ILE A 28 8.78 9.04 8.39
CA ILE A 28 9.74 8.57 7.40
C ILE A 28 11.13 9.01 7.85
N VAL A 29 12.11 8.14 7.67
CA VAL A 29 13.53 8.45 7.86
C VAL A 29 14.14 8.65 6.48
N GLY A 30 14.63 9.85 6.19
CA GLY A 30 15.33 10.15 4.94
C GLY A 30 16.67 9.41 4.85
N GLU A 31 17.07 8.99 3.66
CA GLU A 31 18.34 8.28 3.42
C GLU A 31 19.57 9.16 3.63
N GLU A 32 19.45 10.46 3.37
CA GLU A 32 20.50 11.45 3.62
C GLU A 32 20.74 11.70 5.13
N GLY A 33 19.92 11.10 6.00
CA GLY A 33 19.88 11.41 7.43
C GLY A 33 19.20 12.75 7.70
N GLY A 34 18.82 12.99 8.96
CA GLY A 34 18.17 14.24 9.36
C GLY A 34 16.99 14.06 10.30
N ALA A 35 16.11 15.06 10.35
CA ALA A 35 14.90 15.02 11.17
C ALA A 35 13.89 13.98 10.62
N ASP A 36 13.14 13.35 11.52
CA ASP A 36 12.02 12.48 11.15
C ASP A 36 10.99 13.29 10.35
N ILE A 37 10.64 12.83 9.15
CA ILE A 37 9.68 13.48 8.26
C ILE A 37 8.28 12.99 8.64
N LEU A 38 7.39 13.91 9.00
CA LEU A 38 6.02 13.57 9.34
C LEU A 38 5.22 13.14 8.10
N LEU A 39 4.61 11.96 8.13
CA LEU A 39 3.72 11.44 7.09
C LEU A 39 2.27 11.46 7.58
N HIS A 40 1.44 12.31 6.99
CA HIS A 40 0.00 12.34 7.27
C HIS A 40 -0.79 11.34 6.43
N ALA A 41 -1.86 10.76 6.99
CA ALA A 41 -2.73 9.84 6.26
C ALA A 41 -3.41 10.49 5.03
N ASN A 42 -3.62 11.81 5.02
CA ASN A 42 -4.11 12.52 3.83
C ASN A 42 -3.13 12.40 2.65
N VAL A 43 -1.83 12.44 2.92
CA VAL A 43 -0.79 12.39 1.88
C VAL A 43 -0.76 10.99 1.25
N LEU A 44 -0.88 9.95 2.07
CA LEU A 44 -1.03 8.57 1.60
C LEU A 44 -2.33 8.36 0.81
N ARG A 45 -3.47 8.86 1.32
CA ARG A 45 -4.75 8.76 0.60
C ARG A 45 -4.73 9.49 -0.74
N ASN A 46 -4.07 10.65 -0.82
CA ASN A 46 -3.90 11.36 -2.09
C ASN A 46 -3.14 10.52 -3.13
N TYR A 47 -2.15 9.74 -2.69
CA TYR A 47 -1.46 8.74 -3.50
C TYR A 47 -2.30 7.49 -3.79
N GLY A 48 -3.42 7.30 -3.08
CA GLY A 48 -4.28 6.13 -3.17
C GLY A 48 -3.79 4.98 -2.28
N GLN A 49 -3.30 5.26 -1.09
CA GLN A 49 -2.96 4.25 -0.10
C GLN A 49 -3.59 4.59 1.26
N SER A 50 -4.15 3.60 1.94
CA SER A 50 -4.74 3.76 3.28
C SER A 50 -3.72 3.49 4.39
N THR A 51 -2.75 2.62 4.12
CA THR A 51 -1.68 2.22 5.05
C THR A 51 -0.37 2.09 4.30
N VAL A 52 0.75 2.09 5.03
CA VAL A 52 2.07 1.80 4.45
C VAL A 52 2.90 0.96 5.41
N ALA A 53 3.49 -0.12 4.91
CA ALA A 53 4.29 -1.04 5.72
C ALA A 53 5.57 -0.37 6.25
N ASP A 54 5.99 -0.79 7.44
CA ASP A 54 7.27 -0.42 8.03
C ASP A 54 8.44 -0.95 7.19
N GLY A 55 9.50 -0.17 7.07
CA GLY A 55 10.67 -0.49 6.24
C GLY A 55 10.46 -0.30 4.74
N THR A 56 9.26 0.05 4.28
CA THR A 56 8.95 0.36 2.87
C THR A 56 9.75 1.57 2.41
N GLY A 57 10.39 1.46 1.24
CA GLY A 57 11.04 2.59 0.58
C GLY A 57 9.99 3.57 0.08
N ILE A 58 10.17 4.86 0.33
CA ILE A 58 9.20 5.88 -0.03
C ILE A 58 9.92 7.14 -0.49
N SER A 59 9.42 7.72 -1.57
CA SER A 59 9.86 9.00 -2.11
C SER A 59 8.74 10.02 -1.90
N VAL A 60 9.03 11.09 -1.18
CA VAL A 60 8.05 12.12 -0.81
C VAL A 60 8.58 13.50 -1.13
N LEU A 61 7.70 14.41 -1.53
CA LEU A 61 7.98 15.84 -1.46
C LEU A 61 7.78 16.27 -0.01
N VAL A 62 8.76 16.99 0.54
CA VAL A 62 8.73 17.48 1.92
C VAL A 62 8.84 18.99 1.96
N GLN A 63 8.23 19.58 2.98
CA GLN A 63 8.31 21.00 3.27
C GLN A 63 8.84 21.22 4.68
N ASN A 64 9.73 22.20 4.84
CA ASN A 64 10.19 22.65 6.14
C ASN A 64 9.13 23.58 6.78
N THR A 65 8.66 23.21 7.96
CA THR A 65 7.71 24.02 8.74
C THR A 65 8.27 24.39 10.11
N GLN A 66 7.62 25.31 10.82
CA GLN A 66 7.98 25.65 12.19
C GLN A 66 7.89 24.46 13.16
N ARG A 67 7.18 23.39 12.78
CA ARG A 67 6.98 22.17 13.59
C ARG A 67 7.85 20.99 13.14
N GLY A 68 8.77 21.22 12.19
CA GLY A 68 9.62 20.19 11.61
C GLY A 68 9.32 19.93 10.14
N VAL A 69 9.92 18.87 9.60
CA VAL A 69 9.79 18.46 8.19
C VAL A 69 8.52 17.65 8.01
N GLN A 70 7.69 18.01 7.03
CA GLN A 70 6.42 17.35 6.75
C GLN A 70 6.36 16.90 5.29
N ALA A 71 5.90 15.66 5.05
CA ALA A 71 5.58 15.20 3.71
C ALA A 71 4.32 15.92 3.21
N VAL A 72 4.41 16.53 2.03
CA VAL A 72 3.29 17.19 1.36
C VAL A 72 2.67 16.29 0.28
N GLU A 73 3.47 15.44 -0.35
CA GLU A 73 3.05 14.53 -1.40
C GLU A 73 3.88 13.25 -1.40
N VAL A 74 3.25 12.09 -1.65
CA VAL A 74 3.99 10.86 -1.94
C VAL A 74 4.14 10.73 -3.45
N VAL A 75 5.40 10.64 -3.89
CA VAL A 75 5.75 10.47 -5.31
C VAL A 75 5.81 8.99 -5.67
N LYS A 76 6.37 8.16 -4.79
CA LYS A 76 6.53 6.73 -5.04
C LYS A 76 6.59 5.93 -3.75
N ILE A 77 5.96 4.75 -3.74
CA ILE A 77 6.11 3.73 -2.69
C ILE A 77 6.75 2.50 -3.32
N GLU A 78 7.91 2.12 -2.80
CA GLU A 78 8.65 0.93 -3.18
C GLU A 78 8.55 -0.11 -2.06
N PRO A 79 7.91 -1.26 -2.29
CA PRO A 79 7.81 -2.32 -1.31
C PRO A 79 9.20 -2.70 -0.77
N PRO A 80 9.32 -3.05 0.53
CA PRO A 80 10.58 -3.52 1.07
C PRO A 80 11.06 -4.73 0.26
N GLY A 81 12.37 -4.72 -0.08
CA GLY A 81 12.99 -5.57 -1.09
C GLY A 81 12.40 -6.97 -1.20
N SER A 82 12.02 -7.33 -2.44
CA SER A 82 11.37 -8.58 -2.82
C SER A 82 12.08 -9.82 -2.27
N THR A 83 11.68 -10.28 -1.10
CA THR A 83 11.75 -11.71 -0.81
C THR A 83 10.75 -12.36 -1.75
N SER A 84 11.26 -13.12 -2.71
CA SER A 84 10.47 -14.01 -3.55
C SER A 84 9.44 -14.68 -2.66
N PHE A 85 8.15 -14.45 -2.91
CA PHE A 85 7.15 -15.28 -2.27
C PHE A 85 7.46 -16.73 -2.64
N PRO A 86 7.66 -17.63 -1.67
CA PRO A 86 7.55 -19.03 -1.99
C PRO A 86 6.09 -19.21 -2.38
N VAL A 87 5.88 -19.49 -3.66
CA VAL A 87 5.07 -20.62 -4.12
C VAL A 87 4.24 -21.19 -2.97
N VAL A 88 2.95 -20.89 -2.94
CA VAL A 88 2.00 -21.78 -2.27
C VAL A 88 2.28 -23.16 -2.83
N GLU A 89 2.74 -24.08 -1.97
CA GLU A 89 3.33 -25.37 -2.33
C GLU A 89 2.75 -25.98 -3.62
N GLY A 90 3.53 -25.87 -4.71
CA GLY A 90 3.26 -26.50 -5.99
C GLY A 90 2.40 -25.72 -7.00
N GLN A 91 2.36 -24.39 -6.94
CA GLN A 91 1.90 -23.56 -8.07
C GLN A 91 3.00 -22.62 -8.56
N ALA A 92 3.22 -22.61 -9.88
CA ALA A 92 4.21 -21.76 -10.53
C ALA A 92 4.05 -20.31 -10.03
N SER A 93 5.16 -19.73 -9.59
CA SER A 93 5.22 -18.31 -9.23
C SER A 93 4.78 -17.51 -10.44
N ALA A 94 3.58 -16.91 -10.39
CA ALA A 94 3.16 -16.01 -11.45
C ALA A 94 4.14 -14.84 -11.49
N THR A 95 4.68 -14.53 -12.66
CA THR A 95 5.60 -13.41 -12.80
C THR A 95 4.88 -12.09 -12.49
N ALA A 96 5.61 -11.04 -12.16
CA ALA A 96 5.02 -9.73 -11.89
C ALA A 96 4.17 -9.22 -13.08
N GLU A 97 4.58 -9.55 -14.31
CA GLU A 97 3.86 -9.20 -15.54
C GLU A 97 2.56 -10.00 -15.70
N GLU A 98 2.58 -11.30 -15.40
CA GLU A 98 1.37 -12.13 -15.39
C GLU A 98 0.38 -11.72 -14.32
N ILE A 99 0.87 -11.30 -13.15
CA ILE A 99 0.04 -10.67 -12.12
C ILE A 99 -0.51 -9.36 -12.70
N ALA A 100 0.32 -8.51 -13.31
CA ALA A 100 -0.11 -7.25 -13.88
C ALA A 100 -1.20 -7.35 -14.96
N ALA A 101 -1.19 -8.42 -15.74
CA ALA A 101 -2.19 -8.67 -16.78
C ALA A 101 -3.55 -9.17 -16.24
N ARG A 102 -3.65 -9.55 -14.96
CA ARG A 102 -4.90 -10.06 -14.39
C ARG A 102 -5.92 -8.95 -14.12
N PRO A 103 -7.23 -9.26 -14.25
CA PRO A 103 -8.28 -8.32 -13.90
C PRO A 103 -8.20 -7.94 -12.43
N LEU A 104 -8.44 -6.66 -12.15
CA LEU A 104 -8.64 -6.14 -10.81
C LEU A 104 -10.09 -6.41 -10.41
N GLU A 105 -10.28 -7.29 -9.43
CA GLU A 105 -11.59 -7.68 -8.93
C GLU A 105 -11.91 -6.83 -7.68
N PRO A 106 -12.96 -5.99 -7.70
CA PRO A 106 -13.33 -5.17 -6.56
C PRO A 106 -13.82 -6.07 -5.42
N ALA A 107 -13.34 -5.81 -4.21
CA ALA A 107 -13.57 -6.64 -3.04
C ALA A 107 -13.75 -5.82 -1.76
N ARG A 108 -14.35 -6.46 -0.76
CA ARG A 108 -14.50 -5.95 0.59
C ARG A 108 -13.74 -6.84 1.55
N VAL A 109 -12.88 -6.25 2.37
CA VAL A 109 -12.15 -6.97 3.42
C VAL A 109 -13.16 -7.47 4.45
N LYS A 110 -13.22 -8.77 4.66
CA LYS A 110 -14.08 -9.41 5.67
C LYS A 110 -13.46 -9.24 7.04
N TRP A 111 -12.18 -9.58 7.14
CA TRP A 111 -11.32 -9.33 8.29
C TRP A 111 -9.86 -9.55 7.90
N PHE A 112 -8.94 -8.93 8.63
CA PHE A 112 -7.52 -9.21 8.53
C PHE A 112 -6.90 -9.16 9.93
N ASP A 113 -6.01 -10.11 10.20
CA ASP A 113 -5.29 -10.20 11.47
C ASP A 113 -3.79 -10.09 11.19
N LYS A 114 -3.25 -8.89 11.46
CA LYS A 114 -1.83 -8.59 11.29
C LYS A 114 -0.93 -9.47 12.16
N GLY A 115 -1.40 -9.89 13.34
CA GLY A 115 -0.65 -10.75 14.25
C GLY A 115 -0.54 -12.18 13.73
N LYS A 116 -1.59 -12.71 13.11
CA LYS A 116 -1.58 -14.01 12.43
C LYS A 116 -0.97 -13.97 11.03
N GLY A 117 -0.90 -12.79 10.43
CA GLY A 117 -0.31 -12.59 9.11
C GLY A 117 -1.24 -12.93 7.95
N PHE A 118 -2.55 -13.00 8.16
CA PHE A 118 -3.50 -13.27 7.07
C PHE A 118 -4.90 -12.73 7.35
N GLY A 119 -5.72 -12.71 6.30
CA GLY A 119 -7.13 -12.34 6.35
C GLY A 119 -7.92 -12.87 5.15
N PHE A 120 -9.17 -12.42 5.06
CA PHE A 120 -10.05 -12.76 3.96
C PHE A 120 -10.81 -11.54 3.45
N ALA A 121 -11.13 -11.56 2.16
CA ALA A 121 -11.99 -10.58 1.51
C ALA A 121 -13.04 -11.26 0.63
N ASN A 122 -14.14 -10.58 0.38
CA ASN A 122 -15.20 -11.02 -0.52
C ASN A 122 -15.19 -10.13 -1.76
N VAL A 123 -15.04 -10.75 -2.93
CA VAL A 123 -15.23 -10.05 -4.21
C VAL A 123 -16.71 -9.69 -4.36
N PHE A 124 -17.02 -8.46 -4.77
CA PHE A 124 -18.39 -8.04 -4.97
C PHE A 124 -19.09 -8.92 -6.01
N GLY A 125 -20.31 -9.38 -5.70
CA GLY A 125 -21.07 -10.28 -6.57
C GLY A 125 -20.62 -11.75 -6.53
N ARG A 126 -19.66 -12.12 -5.67
CA ARG A 126 -19.22 -13.51 -5.48
C ARG A 126 -19.37 -13.93 -4.01
N SER A 127 -19.67 -15.20 -3.78
CA SER A 127 -19.83 -15.77 -2.43
C SER A 127 -18.55 -16.38 -1.86
N GLU A 128 -17.52 -16.52 -2.69
CA GLU A 128 -16.25 -17.15 -2.30
C GLU A 128 -15.38 -16.18 -1.51
N ASP A 129 -14.76 -16.67 -0.43
CA ASP A 129 -13.75 -15.93 0.33
C ASP A 129 -12.41 -15.99 -0.42
N VAL A 130 -11.75 -14.84 -0.56
CA VAL A 130 -10.40 -14.72 -1.11
C VAL A 130 -9.42 -14.62 0.04
N PHE A 131 -8.46 -15.54 0.10
CA PHE A 131 -7.39 -15.51 1.09
C PHE A 131 -6.39 -14.39 0.78
N ILE A 132 -6.01 -13.62 1.80
CA ILE A 132 -5.02 -12.54 1.71
C ILE A 132 -3.91 -12.83 2.71
N HIS A 133 -2.68 -12.97 2.22
CA HIS A 133 -1.50 -13.13 3.06
C HIS A 133 -0.88 -11.76 3.35
N ILE A 134 -0.35 -11.54 4.57
CA ILE A 134 0.30 -10.28 4.99
C ILE A 134 1.41 -9.83 4.06
N GLU A 135 2.02 -10.82 3.46
CA GLU A 135 3.26 -10.66 2.75
C GLU A 135 2.91 -10.20 1.29
N VAL A 136 1.75 -10.62 0.74
CA VAL A 136 1.13 -10.01 -0.45
C VAL A 136 0.72 -8.56 -0.17
N LEU A 137 0.22 -8.29 1.03
CA LEU A 137 -0.08 -6.92 1.49
C LEU A 137 1.17 -6.04 1.46
N ARG A 138 2.26 -6.50 2.06
CA ARG A 138 3.54 -5.79 2.15
C ARG A 138 4.13 -5.53 0.77
N GLN A 139 4.10 -6.53 -0.12
CA GLN A 139 4.50 -6.34 -1.53
C GLN A 139 3.60 -5.37 -2.29
N SER A 140 2.35 -5.24 -1.87
CA SER A 140 1.42 -4.25 -2.40
C SER A 140 1.57 -2.87 -1.73
N GLY A 141 2.52 -2.72 -0.79
CA GLY A 141 2.80 -1.50 -0.05
C GLY A 141 1.95 -1.28 1.20
N PHE A 142 1.05 -2.20 1.55
CA PHE A 142 0.13 -2.08 2.69
C PHE A 142 0.73 -2.67 3.98
N ALA A 143 0.44 -2.04 5.12
CA ALA A 143 0.77 -2.58 6.44
C ALA A 143 -0.31 -3.49 7.02
N ASP A 144 -1.56 -3.19 6.69
CA ASP A 144 -2.76 -3.79 7.29
C ASP A 144 -3.99 -3.49 6.41
N LEU A 145 -5.10 -4.16 6.68
CA LEU A 145 -6.41 -3.93 6.09
C LEU A 145 -7.49 -3.85 7.18
N ALA A 146 -8.33 -2.82 7.12
CA ALA A 146 -9.45 -2.67 8.04
C ALA A 146 -10.63 -3.57 7.64
N ALA A 147 -11.34 -4.11 8.63
CA ALA A 147 -12.57 -4.85 8.37
C ALA A 147 -13.61 -3.94 7.70
N GLY A 148 -14.17 -4.42 6.59
CA GLY A 148 -15.10 -3.69 5.75
C GLY A 148 -14.46 -2.74 4.74
N GLU A 149 -13.13 -2.59 4.71
CA GLU A 149 -12.41 -1.76 3.75
C GLU A 149 -12.65 -2.22 2.30
N ALA A 150 -12.83 -1.27 1.38
CA ALA A 150 -12.94 -1.54 -0.04
C ALA A 150 -11.55 -1.55 -0.67
N VAL A 151 -11.23 -2.62 -1.38
CA VAL A 151 -9.96 -2.83 -2.09
C VAL A 151 -10.22 -3.51 -3.42
N CYS A 152 -9.25 -3.52 -4.32
CA CYS A 152 -9.27 -4.34 -5.52
C CYS A 152 -8.17 -5.39 -5.43
N LEU A 153 -8.48 -6.61 -5.86
CA LEU A 153 -7.59 -7.75 -5.74
C LEU A 153 -7.28 -8.31 -7.12
N ARG A 154 -6.03 -8.71 -7.33
CA ARG A 154 -5.71 -9.67 -8.40
C ARG A 154 -5.66 -11.05 -7.80
N ILE A 155 -6.38 -11.99 -8.40
CA ILE A 155 -6.69 -13.28 -7.78
C ILE A 155 -6.15 -14.44 -8.63
N ILE A 156 -5.64 -15.47 -7.96
CA ILE A 156 -5.35 -16.78 -8.54
C ILE A 156 -6.19 -17.87 -7.86
N GLU A 157 -6.48 -18.93 -8.61
CA GLU A 157 -7.10 -20.14 -8.06
C GLU A 157 -6.01 -21.03 -7.48
N GLY A 158 -6.03 -21.26 -6.17
CA GLY A 158 -5.08 -22.12 -5.47
C GLY A 158 -5.68 -23.47 -5.08
N LYS A 159 -4.84 -24.41 -4.64
CA LYS A 159 -5.30 -25.72 -4.12
C LYS A 159 -6.27 -25.62 -2.93
N ARG A 160 -6.20 -24.53 -2.18
CA ARG A 160 -7.04 -24.25 -0.99
C ARG A 160 -8.10 -23.18 -1.24
N GLY A 161 -8.43 -22.92 -2.50
CA GLY A 161 -9.34 -21.86 -2.92
C GLY A 161 -8.62 -20.62 -3.46
N ARG A 162 -9.38 -19.53 -3.62
CA ARG A 162 -8.89 -18.29 -4.21
C ARG A 162 -7.93 -17.55 -3.28
N MET A 163 -6.88 -17.01 -3.88
CA MET A 163 -5.88 -16.24 -3.17
C MET A 163 -5.56 -14.93 -3.90
N ALA A 164 -5.45 -13.85 -3.14
CA ALA A 164 -4.94 -12.58 -3.62
C ALA A 164 -3.43 -12.69 -3.88
N VAL A 165 -3.00 -12.27 -5.07
CA VAL A 165 -1.58 -12.11 -5.44
C VAL A 165 -1.15 -10.65 -5.50
N GLN A 166 -2.11 -9.73 -5.49
CA GLN A 166 -1.86 -8.31 -5.33
C GLN A 166 -3.09 -7.65 -4.72
N VAL A 167 -2.84 -6.67 -3.86
CA VAL A 167 -3.86 -5.77 -3.29
C VAL A 167 -3.65 -4.38 -3.89
N VAL A 168 -4.71 -3.73 -4.30
CA VAL A 168 -4.71 -2.35 -4.76
C VAL A 168 -5.80 -1.62 -3.98
N SER A 169 -5.55 -0.38 -3.56
CA SER A 169 -6.59 0.37 -2.86
C SER A 169 -7.74 0.67 -3.83
N TRP A 170 -8.94 0.87 -3.30
CA TRP A 170 -10.07 1.32 -4.11
C TRP A 170 -9.75 2.61 -4.89
N GLU A 171 -9.15 3.59 -4.24
CA GLU A 171 -8.83 4.88 -4.85
C GLU A 171 -7.80 4.76 -5.98
N ALA A 172 -6.77 3.94 -5.81
CA ALA A 172 -5.75 3.70 -6.84
C ALA A 172 -6.32 2.93 -8.04
N ALA A 173 -7.17 1.94 -7.78
CA ALA A 173 -7.80 1.15 -8.85
C ALA A 173 -8.70 2.03 -9.74
N VAL A 174 -9.55 2.88 -9.14
CA VAL A 174 -10.45 3.78 -9.88
C VAL A 174 -9.69 4.86 -10.65
N ARG A 175 -8.50 5.27 -10.18
CA ARG A 175 -7.64 6.21 -10.92
C ARG A 175 -6.98 5.55 -12.14
N GLY A 176 -6.61 4.28 -12.05
CA GLY A 176 -5.96 3.52 -13.13
C GLY A 176 -6.88 3.18 -14.30
N GLU A 177 -8.20 3.04 -14.07
CA GLU A 177 -9.18 2.76 -15.14
C GLU A 177 -9.47 3.97 -16.06
N LYS A 178 -9.02 5.17 -15.71
CA LYS A 178 -9.27 6.41 -16.48
C LYS A 178 -8.22 6.74 -17.55
N SER A 179 -7.21 5.90 -17.77
CA SER A 179 -6.15 6.15 -18.76
C SER A 179 -6.32 5.37 -20.06
#